data_AF-A0AAD4MRB3-F1
#
_entry.id   AF-A0AAD4MRB3-F1
#
_cell.length_a   1.000
_cell.length_b   1.000
_cell.length_c   1.000
_cell.angle_alpha   90.00
_cell.angle_beta   90.00
_cell.angle_gamma   90.00
#
_symmetry.space_group_name_H-M   'P 1'
#
loop_
_entity.id
_entity.type
_entity.pdbx_description
1 polymer ?
#
loop_
_entity_poly.entity_id
_entity_poly.type
_entity_poly.pdbx_seq_one_letter_code
_entity_poly.pdbx_strand_id
1 'polypeptide(L)'
;MIGGIANKSLLMTESDLKFRSPFGMILSGPTGSGKTTLLMKLLKCRDSMITPPPTSILFCYGEFDNHMVQLQQEGITVCSGLPSDQMLSECEKPCLLILDDLLSLATHMLQIRTLAQQLFPRQLDYMLSAYKLATEVPYGYLLLDLHPATNPLLRLRTRIFPDEEDRTIFLPKTL
;
A
#
# COMPACT_ATOMS: atom_id res chain seq x y z
N MET A 1 -22.87 3.04 -1.00
CA MET A 1 -23.09 3.57 -2.37
C MET A 1 -22.16 4.76 -2.61
N ILE A 2 -21.41 4.76 -3.72
CA ILE A 2 -20.48 5.83 -4.11
C ILE A 2 -21.24 7.09 -4.54
N GLY A 3 -20.72 8.28 -4.21
CA GLY A 3 -21.32 9.57 -4.59
C GLY A 3 -20.98 10.03 -6.00
N GLY A 4 -19.89 9.50 -6.57
CA GLY A 4 -19.46 9.71 -7.95
C GLY A 4 -18.09 9.06 -8.20
N ILE A 5 -17.73 8.89 -9.47
CA ILE A 5 -16.40 8.50 -9.93
C ILE A 5 -15.89 9.67 -10.79
N ALA A 6 -14.78 10.29 -10.42
CA ALA A 6 -14.19 11.41 -11.15
C ALA A 6 -12.96 10.95 -11.95
N ASN A 7 -12.77 11.46 -13.18
CA ASN A 7 -11.61 11.15 -14.01
C ASN A 7 -10.65 12.36 -14.22
N LYS A 8 -9.37 12.07 -13.96
CA LYS A 8 -8.06 12.75 -14.14
C LYS A 8 -7.77 14.25 -13.87
N SER A 9 -8.31 15.26 -14.54
CA SER A 9 -7.49 16.50 -14.73
C SER A 9 -7.66 17.69 -13.75
N LEU A 10 -8.70 17.76 -12.93
CA LEU A 10 -9.02 18.99 -12.15
C LEU A 10 -8.76 18.93 -10.63
N LEU A 11 -8.48 17.74 -10.07
CA LEU A 11 -8.51 17.54 -8.60
C LEU A 11 -7.23 16.98 -7.97
N MET A 12 -6.22 16.59 -8.75
CA MET A 12 -5.01 15.93 -8.25
C MET A 12 -3.76 16.39 -8.98
N THR A 13 -2.69 16.58 -8.21
CA THR A 13 -1.33 16.75 -8.73
C THR A 13 -0.56 15.43 -8.63
N GLU A 14 0.54 15.28 -9.37
CA GLU A 14 1.45 14.12 -9.19
C GLU A 14 1.95 14.00 -7.75
N SER A 15 2.05 15.12 -7.02
CA SER A 15 2.50 15.12 -5.62
C SER A 15 1.50 14.45 -4.67
N ASP A 16 0.21 14.41 -5.03
CA ASP A 16 -0.84 13.78 -4.22
C ASP A 16 -0.83 12.25 -4.35
N LEU A 17 -0.13 11.72 -5.35
CA LEU A 17 -0.02 10.29 -5.63
C LEU A 17 1.15 9.62 -4.92
N LYS A 18 2.08 10.43 -4.38
CA LYS A 18 3.28 9.93 -3.71
C LYS A 18 2.99 9.60 -2.26
N PHE A 19 3.46 8.44 -1.81
CA PHE A 19 3.53 8.08 -0.41
C PHE A 19 4.57 8.96 0.29
N ARG A 20 4.12 9.78 1.25
CA ARG A 20 5.01 10.63 2.03
C ARG A 20 5.64 9.83 3.15
N SER A 21 6.97 9.74 3.15
CA SER A 21 7.71 9.08 4.22
C SER A 21 7.77 9.97 5.48
N PRO A 22 7.61 9.41 6.68
CA PRO A 22 7.33 8.00 6.97
C PRO A 22 5.85 7.64 6.75
N PHE A 23 5.59 6.44 6.21
CA PHE A 23 4.24 5.88 6.09
C PHE A 23 4.22 4.39 6.48
N GLY A 24 3.07 3.91 6.93
CA GLY A 24 2.79 2.49 7.09
C GLY A 24 1.82 2.02 6.02
N MET A 25 2.06 0.84 5.45
CA MET A 25 1.18 0.20 4.47
C MET A 25 0.91 -1.24 4.88
N ILE A 26 -0.35 -1.66 4.77
CA ILE A 26 -0.76 -3.05 4.94
C ILE A 26 -1.33 -3.54 3.60
N LEU A 27 -0.71 -4.56 3.02
CA LEU A 27 -1.25 -5.26 1.86
C LEU A 27 -1.97 -6.52 2.34
N SER A 28 -3.30 -6.57 2.20
CA SER A 28 -4.12 -7.66 2.72
C SER A 28 -5.01 -8.26 1.62
N GLY A 29 -5.19 -9.57 1.65
CA GLY A 29 -5.97 -10.34 0.69
C GLY A 29 -5.65 -11.85 0.77
N PRO A 30 -6.54 -12.73 0.31
CA PRO A 30 -6.32 -14.19 0.36
C PRO A 30 -5.08 -14.61 -0.46
N THR A 31 -4.60 -15.84 -0.26
CA THR A 31 -3.54 -16.42 -1.12
C THR A 31 -3.94 -16.36 -2.59
N GLY A 32 -3.02 -15.97 -3.48
CA GLY A 32 -3.28 -15.81 -4.91
C GLY A 32 -3.98 -14.50 -5.34
N SER A 33 -4.31 -13.59 -4.42
CA SER A 33 -4.98 -12.31 -4.76
C SER A 33 -4.08 -11.25 -5.41
N GLY A 34 -2.76 -11.49 -5.51
CA GLY A 34 -1.82 -10.55 -6.13
C GLY A 34 -1.09 -9.60 -5.18
N LYS A 35 -1.11 -9.83 -3.86
CA LYS A 35 -0.37 -9.02 -2.88
C LYS A 35 1.13 -8.89 -3.23
N THR A 36 1.79 -10.02 -3.49
CA THR A 36 3.21 -10.05 -3.88
C THR A 36 3.41 -9.29 -5.19
N THR A 37 2.51 -9.44 -6.17
CA THR A 37 2.56 -8.68 -7.43
C THR A 37 2.48 -7.16 -7.18
N LEU A 38 1.57 -6.73 -6.31
CA LEU A 38 1.38 -5.34 -5.93
C LEU A 38 2.62 -4.77 -5.21
N LEU A 39 3.20 -5.54 -4.29
CA LEU A 39 4.43 -5.20 -3.58
C LEU A 39 5.61 -5.03 -4.55
N MET A 40 5.77 -5.97 -5.48
CA MET A 40 6.84 -5.91 -6.49
C MET A 40 6.66 -4.71 -7.44
N LYS A 41 5.43 -4.33 -7.80
CA LYS A 41 5.17 -3.10 -8.56
C LYS A 41 5.58 -1.85 -7.77
N LEU A 42 5.26 -1.80 -6.48
CA LEU A 42 5.66 -0.69 -5.61
C LEU A 42 7.19 -0.59 -5.51
N LEU A 43 7.89 -1.71 -5.31
CA LEU A 43 9.35 -1.75 -5.26
C LEU A 43 10.00 -1.24 -6.54
N LYS A 44 9.45 -1.59 -7.71
CA LYS A 44 9.93 -1.10 -9.01
C LYS A 44 9.70 0.40 -9.20
N CYS A 45 8.60 0.94 -8.70
CA CYS A 45 8.23 2.35 -8.87
C CYS A 45 8.58 3.21 -7.66
N ARG A 46 9.31 2.69 -6.67
CA ARG A 46 9.50 3.32 -5.36
C ARG A 46 10.07 4.73 -5.42
N ASP A 47 10.98 5.01 -6.34
CA ASP A 47 11.68 6.30 -6.42
C ASP A 47 10.76 7.42 -6.92
N SER A 48 9.74 7.07 -7.70
CA SER A 48 8.71 8.01 -8.17
C SER A 48 7.48 8.04 -7.27
N MET A 49 7.15 6.92 -6.63
CA MET A 49 5.97 6.73 -5.79
C MET A 49 6.16 7.11 -4.32
N ILE A 50 7.39 7.15 -3.81
CA ILE A 50 7.69 7.47 -2.41
C ILE A 50 8.47 8.78 -2.34
N THR A 51 8.18 9.62 -1.35
CA THR A 51 8.87 10.90 -1.17
C THR A 51 9.16 11.19 0.31
N PRO A 52 10.43 11.43 0.69
CA PRO A 52 11.64 11.20 -0.11
C PRO A 52 11.80 9.73 -0.53
N PRO A 53 12.44 9.44 -1.69
CA PRO A 53 12.67 8.07 -2.14
C PRO A 53 13.55 7.31 -1.12
N PRO A 54 13.33 6.00 -0.91
CA PRO A 54 14.08 5.23 0.05
C PRO A 54 15.55 5.08 -0.35
N THR A 55 16.48 5.37 0.58
CA THR A 55 17.93 5.17 0.40
C THR A 55 18.32 3.71 0.61
N SER A 56 17.63 3.01 1.50
CA SER A 56 17.80 1.58 1.72
C SER A 56 16.45 0.87 1.80
N ILE A 57 16.45 -0.42 1.49
CA ILE A 57 15.28 -1.28 1.60
C ILE A 57 15.67 -2.54 2.35
N LEU A 58 14.92 -2.84 3.40
CA LEU A 58 15.05 -4.09 4.14
C LEU A 58 13.78 -4.91 3.91
N PHE A 59 13.92 -6.01 3.18
CA PHE A 59 12.85 -6.93 2.86
C PHE A 59 12.93 -8.17 3.74
N CYS A 60 11.96 -8.34 4.61
CA CYS A 60 11.84 -9.48 5.51
C CYS A 60 10.74 -10.43 5.03
N TYR A 61 11.01 -11.73 4.97
CA TYR A 61 10.09 -12.73 4.42
C TYR A 61 9.95 -13.97 5.29
N GLY A 62 8.77 -14.59 5.27
CA GLY A 62 8.50 -15.89 5.92
C GLY A 62 8.93 -17.09 5.08
N GLU A 63 8.70 -17.03 3.77
CA GLU A 63 9.08 -18.06 2.80
C GLU A 63 9.95 -17.47 1.68
N PHE A 64 10.97 -18.21 1.27
CA PHE A 64 11.89 -17.78 0.22
C PHE A 64 11.34 -18.14 -1.16
N ASP A 65 11.36 -17.18 -2.08
CA ASP A 65 11.01 -17.39 -3.48
C ASP A 65 12.06 -16.83 -4.45
N ASN A 66 11.87 -17.08 -5.76
CA ASN A 66 12.80 -16.61 -6.79
C ASN A 66 12.80 -15.07 -6.95
N HIS A 67 11.77 -14.37 -6.50
CA HIS A 67 11.71 -12.91 -6.56
C HIS A 67 12.70 -12.28 -5.58
N MET A 68 12.92 -12.92 -4.41
CA MET A 68 13.94 -12.51 -3.43
C MET A 68 15.34 -12.41 -4.06
N VAL A 69 15.69 -13.39 -4.90
CA VAL A 69 16.99 -13.44 -5.59
C VAL A 69 17.16 -12.21 -6.49
N GLN A 70 16.11 -11.85 -7.22
CA GLN A 70 16.12 -10.67 -8.07
C GLN A 70 16.26 -9.39 -7.23
N LEU A 71 15.54 -9.28 -6.11
CA LEU A 71 15.64 -8.13 -5.22
C LEU A 71 17.06 -7.96 -4.67
N GLN A 72 17.73 -9.05 -4.28
CA GLN A 72 19.13 -9.00 -3.85
C GLN A 72 20.06 -8.48 -4.95
N GLN A 73 19.84 -8.90 -6.20
CA GLN A 73 20.63 -8.42 -7.35
C GLN A 73 20.41 -6.92 -7.63
N GLU A 74 19.23 -6.39 -7.29
CA GLU A 74 18.91 -4.96 -7.36
C GLU A 74 19.42 -4.16 -6.14
N GLY A 75 20.20 -4.80 -5.25
CA GLY A 75 20.82 -4.16 -4.09
C GLY A 75 19.92 -4.08 -2.85
N ILE A 76 18.79 -4.79 -2.83
CA ILE A 76 17.88 -4.81 -1.69
C ILE A 76 18.36 -5.81 -0.65
N THR A 77 18.45 -5.37 0.60
CA THR A 77 18.78 -6.26 1.72
C THR A 77 17.60 -7.16 2.02
N VAL A 78 17.79 -8.48 1.95
CA VAL A 78 16.74 -9.46 2.28
C VAL A 78 17.08 -10.20 3.57
N CYS A 79 16.06 -10.56 4.34
CA CYS A 79 16.16 -11.21 5.63
C CYS A 79 15.07 -12.28 5.76
N SER A 80 15.44 -13.50 6.15
CA SER A 80 14.48 -14.52 6.55
C SER A 80 14.02 -14.24 7.98
N GLY A 81 12.71 -14.12 8.21
CA GLY A 81 12.17 -13.78 9.52
C GLY A 81 12.11 -12.27 9.80
N LEU A 82 11.80 -11.91 11.06
CA LEU A 82 11.78 -10.52 11.51
C LEU A 82 13.21 -9.93 11.56
N PRO A 83 13.37 -8.62 11.30
CA PRO A 83 14.67 -7.98 11.34
C PRO A 83 15.19 -7.87 12.78
N SER A 84 16.50 -8.01 12.97
CA SER A 84 17.14 -7.72 14.25
C SER A 84 17.37 -6.22 14.45
N ASP A 85 17.55 -5.78 15.70
CA ASP A 85 17.86 -4.39 16.02
C ASP A 85 19.13 -3.90 15.31
N GLN A 86 20.11 -4.79 15.15
CA GLN A 86 21.34 -4.49 14.42
C GLN A 86 21.02 -4.16 12.94
N MET A 87 20.24 -4.99 12.26
CA MET A 87 19.87 -4.75 10.85
C MET A 87 19.06 -3.46 10.69
N LEU A 88 18.17 -3.15 11.63
CA LEU A 88 17.39 -1.91 11.63
C LEU A 88 18.28 -0.67 11.84
N SER A 89 19.35 -0.81 12.64
CA SER A 89 20.32 0.25 12.92
C SER A 89 21.26 0.53 11.74
N GLU A 90 21.58 -0.50 10.95
CA GLU A 90 22.44 -0.42 9.76
C GLU A 90 21.72 0.19 8.54
N CYS A 91 20.39 0.27 8.55
CA CYS A 91 19.60 0.84 7.46
C CYS A 91 19.78 2.36 7.33
N GLU A 92 20.31 2.79 6.18
CA GLU A 92 20.39 4.21 5.81
C GLU A 92 18.99 4.83 5.65
N LYS A 93 18.78 6.02 6.22
CA LYS A 93 17.47 6.68 6.20
C LYS A 93 17.35 7.65 5.01
N PRO A 94 16.16 7.74 4.38
CA PRO A 94 14.92 7.02 4.68
C PRO A 94 14.94 5.53 4.27
N CYS A 95 14.64 4.64 5.21
CA CYS A 95 14.59 3.19 4.96
C CYS A 95 13.16 2.71 4.77
N LEU A 96 12.93 1.89 3.73
CA LEU A 96 11.67 1.17 3.52
C LEU A 96 11.79 -0.26 4.08
N LEU A 97 11.10 -0.53 5.20
CA LEU A 97 10.99 -1.85 5.78
C LEU A 97 9.75 -2.57 5.21
N ILE A 98 9.95 -3.78 4.69
CA ILE A 98 8.90 -4.63 4.15
C ILE A 98 8.85 -5.91 4.97
N LEU A 99 7.66 -6.32 5.41
CA LEU A 99 7.42 -7.58 6.11
C LEU A 99 6.40 -8.39 5.30
N ASP A 100 6.85 -9.38 4.54
CA ASP A 100 6.00 -10.24 3.71
C ASP A 100 5.78 -11.61 4.36
N ASP A 101 4.52 -11.98 4.53
CA ASP A 101 4.04 -13.22 5.16
C ASP A 101 4.54 -13.54 6.60
N LEU A 102 5.31 -12.63 7.21
CA LEU A 102 5.79 -12.72 8.59
C LEU A 102 4.72 -12.43 9.65
N LEU A 103 3.60 -11.93 9.17
CA LEU A 103 2.49 -11.42 9.96
C LEU A 103 1.52 -12.54 10.38
N SER A 104 1.64 -13.75 9.83
CA SER A 104 0.83 -14.92 10.24
C SER A 104 0.89 -15.24 11.75
N LEU A 105 1.95 -14.82 12.45
CA LEU A 105 2.15 -15.02 13.89
C LEU A 105 1.52 -13.94 14.79
N ALA A 106 1.15 -12.77 14.26
CA ALA A 106 0.79 -11.58 15.05
C ALA A 106 -0.64 -11.07 14.77
N THR A 107 -1.67 -11.77 15.23
CA THR A 107 -2.95 -11.12 15.66
C THR A 107 -3.65 -10.20 14.63
N HIS A 108 -3.63 -10.55 13.34
CA HIS A 108 -4.02 -9.67 12.22
C HIS A 108 -5.48 -9.21 12.18
N MET A 109 -6.41 -10.06 12.61
CA MET A 109 -7.83 -9.80 12.41
C MET A 109 -8.43 -8.78 13.40
N LEU A 110 -7.90 -8.73 14.63
CA LEU A 110 -8.46 -7.88 15.69
C LEU A 110 -8.02 -6.42 15.53
N GLN A 111 -6.79 -6.16 15.06
CA GLN A 111 -6.28 -4.81 14.85
C GLN A 111 -6.87 -4.16 13.60
N ILE A 112 -6.99 -4.90 12.48
CA ILE A 112 -7.60 -4.41 11.24
C ILE A 112 -9.08 -4.03 11.46
N ARG A 113 -9.82 -4.86 12.21
CA ARG A 113 -11.23 -4.60 12.53
C ARG A 113 -11.41 -3.41 13.49
N THR A 114 -10.49 -3.24 14.45
CA THR A 114 -10.49 -2.10 15.38
C THR A 114 -10.13 -0.80 14.66
N LEU A 115 -9.14 -0.82 13.76
CA LEU A 115 -8.77 0.33 12.93
C LEU A 115 -9.93 0.74 12.00
N ALA A 116 -10.53 -0.21 11.28
CA ALA A 116 -11.61 0.09 10.33
C ALA A 116 -12.86 0.69 11.02
N GLN A 117 -13.19 0.24 12.23
CA GLN A 117 -14.30 0.78 13.03
C GLN A 117 -13.99 2.16 13.62
N GLN A 118 -12.73 2.43 13.96
CA GLN A 118 -12.29 3.73 14.47
C GLN A 118 -12.13 4.77 13.35
N LEU A 119 -11.81 4.36 12.12
CA LEU A 119 -11.51 5.26 11.00
C LEU A 119 -12.75 5.68 10.19
N PHE A 120 -13.83 4.90 10.23
CA PHE A 120 -15.05 5.19 9.47
C PHE A 120 -16.34 4.98 10.28
N PRO A 121 -16.56 5.69 11.40
CA PRO A 121 -17.88 5.70 12.00
C PRO A 121 -18.88 6.32 11.00
N ARG A 122 -19.80 5.49 10.47
CA ARG A 122 -20.91 5.83 9.55
C ARG A 122 -20.62 5.86 8.03
N GLN A 123 -19.48 5.37 7.54
CA GLN A 123 -19.15 5.36 6.08
C GLN A 123 -18.70 3.99 5.55
N LEU A 124 -19.06 2.89 6.23
CA LEU A 124 -18.66 1.54 5.86
C LEU A 124 -19.13 1.14 4.44
N ASP A 125 -20.35 1.52 4.06
CA ASP A 125 -20.91 1.21 2.73
C ASP A 125 -20.17 1.88 1.58
N TYR A 126 -19.54 3.03 1.85
CA TYR A 126 -18.72 3.73 0.87
C TYR A 126 -17.41 2.98 0.63
N MET A 127 -16.71 2.58 1.70
CA MET A 127 -15.48 1.79 1.63
C MET A 127 -15.73 0.42 0.96
N LEU A 128 -16.79 -0.30 1.34
CA LEU A 128 -17.13 -1.60 0.75
C LEU A 128 -17.49 -1.50 -0.75
N SER A 129 -18.18 -0.42 -1.16
CA SER A 129 -18.49 -0.19 -2.58
C SER A 129 -17.21 0.08 -3.39
N ALA A 130 -16.30 0.89 -2.85
CA ALA A 130 -15.01 1.20 -3.47
C ALA A 130 -14.13 -0.06 -3.60
N TYR A 131 -14.07 -0.88 -2.55
CA TYR A 131 -13.34 -2.13 -2.55
C TYR A 131 -13.86 -3.06 -3.66
N LYS A 132 -15.17 -3.29 -3.71
CA LYS A 132 -15.79 -4.16 -4.72
C LYS A 132 -15.36 -3.75 -6.13
N LEU A 133 -15.56 -2.47 -6.49
CA LEU A 133 -15.21 -1.96 -7.83
C LEU A 133 -13.71 -2.02 -8.11
N ALA A 134 -12.87 -1.69 -7.12
CA ALA A 134 -11.41 -1.77 -7.28
C ALA A 134 -10.93 -3.21 -7.53
N THR A 135 -11.66 -4.21 -7.04
CA THR A 135 -11.33 -5.64 -7.15
C THR A 135 -12.11 -6.40 -8.24
N GLU A 136 -12.92 -5.72 -9.06
CA GLU A 136 -13.64 -6.37 -10.18
C GLU A 136 -12.71 -6.84 -11.31
N VAL A 137 -11.50 -6.26 -11.39
CA VAL A 137 -10.46 -6.67 -12.33
C VAL A 137 -9.44 -7.60 -11.66
N PRO A 138 -8.84 -8.56 -12.40
CA PRO A 138 -7.74 -9.37 -11.89
C PRO A 138 -6.61 -8.50 -11.33
N TYR A 139 -6.11 -8.85 -10.15
CA TYR A 139 -5.06 -8.11 -9.43
C TYR A 139 -5.40 -6.65 -9.07
N GLY A 140 -6.69 -6.30 -9.10
CA GLY A 140 -7.18 -5.00 -8.63
C GLY A 140 -6.97 -4.82 -7.13
N TYR A 141 -6.71 -3.58 -6.70
CA TYR A 141 -6.43 -3.24 -5.32
C TYR A 141 -7.09 -1.91 -4.93
N LEU A 142 -7.44 -1.75 -3.65
CA LEU A 142 -7.89 -0.48 -3.10
C LEU A 142 -6.77 0.07 -2.19
N LEU A 143 -6.22 1.23 -2.55
CA LEU A 143 -5.39 2.01 -1.65
C LEU A 143 -6.28 2.78 -0.67
N LEU A 144 -6.03 2.58 0.62
CA LEU A 144 -6.60 3.34 1.73
C LEU A 144 -5.51 4.22 2.34
N ASP A 145 -5.57 5.53 2.12
CA ASP A 145 -4.66 6.51 2.71
C ASP A 145 -5.27 7.12 3.98
N LEU A 146 -4.58 6.90 5.09
CA LEU A 146 -4.99 7.29 6.44
C LEU A 146 -4.15 8.43 7.01
N HIS A 147 -3.24 9.01 6.21
CA HIS A 147 -2.39 10.07 6.69
C HIS A 147 -3.25 11.33 7.00
N PRO A 148 -3.10 11.95 8.20
CA PRO A 148 -3.97 13.05 8.62
C PRO A 148 -3.87 14.28 7.72
N ALA A 149 -2.72 14.49 7.05
CA ALA A 149 -2.51 15.57 6.09
C ALA A 149 -3.04 15.26 4.68
N THR A 150 -3.49 14.02 4.41
CA THR A 150 -4.06 13.67 3.09
C THR A 150 -5.47 14.23 2.96
N ASN A 151 -5.74 14.89 1.84
CA ASN A 151 -7.07 15.41 1.50
C ASN A 151 -8.13 14.29 1.65
N PRO A 152 -9.21 14.51 2.43
CA PRO A 152 -10.24 13.50 2.67
C PRO A 152 -10.85 12.87 1.41
N LEU A 153 -10.91 13.62 0.30
CA LEU A 153 -11.42 13.13 -0.99
C LEU A 153 -10.48 12.14 -1.68
N LEU A 154 -9.20 12.11 -1.30
CA LEU A 154 -8.15 11.32 -1.95
C LEU A 154 -7.82 10.03 -1.16
N ARG A 155 -8.62 9.70 -0.14
CA ARG A 155 -8.32 8.59 0.77
C ARG A 155 -8.54 7.20 0.16
N LEU A 156 -9.49 7.04 -0.76
CA LEU A 156 -9.78 5.76 -1.41
C LEU A 156 -9.43 5.84 -2.89
N ARG A 157 -8.42 5.08 -3.32
CA ARG A 157 -7.87 5.14 -4.68
C ARG A 157 -7.59 3.75 -5.22
N THR A 158 -7.63 3.59 -6.53
CA THR A 158 -7.10 2.40 -7.22
C THR A 158 -6.40 2.85 -8.49
N ARG A 159 -5.60 1.96 -9.07
CA ARG A 159 -4.82 2.21 -10.29
C ARG A 159 -3.86 3.40 -10.16
N ILE A 160 -3.14 3.47 -9.04
CA ILE A 160 -2.22 4.56 -8.70
C ILE A 160 -0.84 4.41 -9.37
N PHE A 161 -0.49 3.25 -9.94
CA PHE A 161 0.85 3.07 -10.52
C PHE A 161 0.99 3.78 -11.88
N PRO A 162 2.22 4.12 -12.29
CA PRO A 162 2.47 4.81 -13.56
C PRO A 162 2.05 4.02 -14.80
N ASP A 163 2.13 2.69 -14.75
CA ASP A 163 1.78 1.76 -15.84
C ASP A 163 0.27 1.51 -15.98
N GLU A 164 -0.56 2.09 -15.11
CA GLU A 164 -2.01 1.87 -15.08
C GLU A 164 -2.79 3.03 -15.72
N GLU A 165 -3.62 2.68 -16.71
CA GLU A 165 -4.57 3.61 -17.34
C GLU A 165 -5.82 3.82 -16.46
N ASP A 166 -6.53 4.94 -16.65
CA ASP A 166 -7.80 5.25 -15.98
C ASP A 166 -7.81 5.16 -14.44
N ARG A 167 -6.98 6.00 -13.82
CA ARG A 167 -6.90 6.15 -12.35
C ARG A 167 -8.25 6.49 -11.76
N THR A 168 -8.63 5.79 -10.70
CA THR A 168 -9.95 5.92 -10.09
C THR A 168 -9.83 6.36 -8.64
N ILE A 169 -10.50 7.47 -8.32
CA ILE A 169 -10.69 7.97 -6.96
C ILE A 169 -12.15 7.72 -6.60
N PHE A 170 -12.37 7.05 -5.48
CA PHE A 170 -13.72 6.87 -4.96
C PHE A 170 -14.04 8.08 -4.10
N LEU A 171 -15.20 8.72 -4.34
CA LEU A 171 -15.64 9.87 -3.58
C LEU A 171 -16.76 9.48 -2.60
N PRO A 172 -16.72 9.96 -1.34
CA PRO A 172 -17.82 9.76 -0.41
C PRO A 172 -19.07 10.46 -0.94
N LYS A 173 -20.26 9.93 -0.63
CA LYS A 173 -21.48 10.73 -0.78
C LYS A 173 -21.35 11.94 0.14
N THR A 174 -21.42 13.15 -0.42
CA THR A 174 -21.56 14.37 0.36
C THR A 174 -22.72 14.18 1.34
N LEU A 175 -22.49 14.49 2.62
CA LEU A 175 -23.55 14.58 3.62
C LEU A 175 -24.57 15.67 3.22
#